data_AF-A0A2V8MF27-F1
#
_entry.id   AF-A0A2V8MF27-F1
#
_cell.length_a   1.000
_cell.length_b   1.000
_cell.length_c   1.000
_cell.angle_alpha   90.00
_cell.angle_beta   90.00
_cell.angle_gamma   90.00
#
_symmetry.space_group_name_H-M   'P 1'
#
loop_
_entity.id
_entity.type
_entity.pdbx_description
1 polymer ?
#
loop_
_entity_poly.entity_id
_entity_poly.type
_entity_poly.pdbx_seq_one_letter_code
_entity_poly.pdbx_strand_id
1 'polypeptide(L)'
;HAEELDTEISAAIGARSLAANLEIIESNKLTAQRIQTIADIEADPHWKYLGLTRDVGQGAHAVRMHTVIPHLSATPGEIRWPGGELGQHNEEIYCGELQMSRSDLDRLRASGVI
;
A
#
# COMPACT_ATOMS: atom_id res chain seq x y z
N HIS A 1 1.36 -33.65 -23.38
CA HIS A 1 1.33 -33.88 -21.93
C HIS A 1 1.11 -32.62 -21.10
N ALA A 2 1.84 -31.50 -21.28
CA ALA A 2 1.59 -30.31 -20.45
C ALA A 2 0.15 -29.78 -20.56
N GLU A 3 -0.37 -29.62 -21.78
CA GLU A 3 -1.74 -29.13 -22.01
C GLU A 3 -2.82 -30.10 -21.51
N GLU A 4 -2.60 -31.41 -21.67
CA GLU A 4 -3.50 -32.45 -21.18
C GLU A 4 -3.56 -32.44 -19.64
N LEU A 5 -2.41 -32.26 -18.98
CA LEU A 5 -2.32 -32.15 -17.53
C LEU A 5 -2.99 -30.88 -17.01
N ASP A 6 -2.75 -29.73 -17.64
CA ASP A 6 -3.37 -28.46 -17.27
C ASP A 6 -4.90 -28.52 -17.39
N THR A 7 -5.40 -29.22 -18.41
CA THR A 7 -6.85 -29.43 -18.61
C THR A 7 -7.45 -30.20 -17.43
N GLU A 8 -6.83 -31.31 -17.03
CA GLU A 8 -7.32 -32.15 -15.94
C GLU A 8 -7.21 -31.44 -14.57
N ILE A 9 -6.09 -30.74 -14.32
CA ILE A 9 -5.90 -29.95 -13.10
C ILE A 9 -6.93 -28.83 -13.02
N SER A 10 -7.17 -28.11 -14.12
CA SER A 10 -8.16 -27.03 -14.16
C SER A 10 -9.58 -27.54 -13.89
N ALA A 11 -9.95 -28.67 -14.48
CA ALA A 11 -11.23 -29.32 -14.23
C ALA A 11 -11.36 -29.75 -12.75
N ALA A 12 -10.32 -30.34 -12.18
CA ALA A 12 -10.29 -30.78 -10.79
C ALA A 12 -10.41 -29.60 -9.80
N ILE A 13 -9.69 -28.50 -10.03
CA ILE A 13 -9.78 -27.29 -9.19
C ILE A 13 -11.17 -26.66 -9.33
N GLY A 14 -11.68 -26.52 -10.56
CA GLY A 14 -12.96 -25.88 -10.87
C GLY A 14 -14.18 -26.64 -10.34
N ALA A 15 -14.08 -27.96 -10.14
CA ALA A 15 -15.15 -28.78 -9.57
C ALA A 15 -15.32 -28.63 -8.05
N ARG A 16 -14.40 -27.94 -7.35
CA ARG A 16 -14.38 -27.81 -5.89
C ARG A 16 -14.56 -26.37 -5.44
N SER A 17 -15.07 -26.18 -4.23
CA SER A 17 -15.08 -24.87 -3.60
C SER A 17 -13.67 -24.41 -3.26
N LEU A 18 -13.48 -23.10 -3.09
CA LEU A 18 -12.21 -22.53 -2.65
C LEU A 18 -11.73 -23.16 -1.33
N ALA A 19 -12.63 -23.33 -0.36
CA ALA A 19 -12.30 -23.91 0.94
C ALA A 19 -11.76 -25.35 0.81
N ALA A 20 -12.41 -26.18 -0.02
CA ALA A 20 -11.96 -27.55 -0.26
C ALA A 20 -10.60 -27.60 -0.98
N ASN A 21 -10.36 -26.71 -1.94
CA ASN A 21 -9.06 -26.61 -2.61
C ASN A 21 -7.96 -26.17 -1.64
N LEU A 22 -8.23 -25.21 -0.75
CA LEU A 22 -7.26 -24.76 0.26
C LEU A 22 -6.89 -25.84 1.27
N GLU A 23 -7.85 -26.68 1.67
CA GLU A 23 -7.59 -27.83 2.55
C GLU A 23 -6.66 -28.86 1.89
N ILE A 24 -6.84 -29.12 0.59
CA ILE A 24 -5.95 -30.00 -0.19
C ILE A 24 -4.54 -29.41 -0.26
N ILE A 25 -4.44 -28.11 -0.58
CA ILE A 25 -3.17 -27.39 -0.67
C ILE A 25 -2.39 -27.50 0.65
N GLU A 26 -3.04 -27.19 1.77
CA GLU A 26 -2.41 -27.23 3.10
C GLU A 26 -1.98 -28.65 3.48
N SER A 27 -2.89 -29.62 3.33
CA SER A 27 -2.64 -31.03 3.71
C SER A 27 -1.48 -31.66 2.93
N ASN A 28 -1.26 -31.20 1.68
CA ASN A 28 -0.21 -31.70 0.81
C ASN A 28 1.01 -30.76 0.72
N LYS A 29 1.03 -29.67 1.50
CA LYS A 29 2.12 -28.67 1.52
C LYS A 29 2.44 -28.13 0.12
N LEU A 30 1.40 -27.87 -0.67
CA LEU A 30 1.56 -27.32 -2.02
C LEU A 30 1.85 -25.82 -1.95
N THR A 31 2.73 -25.33 -2.82
CA THR A 31 3.01 -23.89 -2.95
C THR A 31 1.93 -23.21 -3.79
N ALA A 32 0.75 -23.07 -3.22
CA ALA A 32 -0.38 -22.38 -3.85
C ALA A 32 -1.19 -21.63 -2.79
N GLN A 33 -1.82 -20.52 -3.17
CA GLN A 33 -2.77 -19.81 -2.34
C GLN A 33 -3.92 -19.28 -3.18
N ARG A 34 -4.97 -18.82 -2.50
CA ARG A 34 -6.08 -18.13 -3.16
C ARG A 34 -5.63 -16.78 -3.71
N ILE A 35 -6.27 -16.34 -4.78
CA ILE A 35 -6.20 -14.94 -5.20
C ILE A 35 -6.99 -14.12 -4.18
N GLN A 36 -6.36 -13.12 -3.58
CA GLN A 36 -6.99 -12.25 -2.57
C GLN A 36 -7.51 -10.96 -3.22
N THR A 37 -8.72 -10.56 -2.84
CA THR A 37 -9.22 -9.21 -3.10
C THR A 37 -8.65 -8.22 -2.08
N ILE A 38 -8.86 -6.92 -2.29
CA ILE A 38 -8.48 -5.90 -1.29
C ILE A 38 -9.21 -6.14 0.04
N ALA A 39 -10.48 -6.54 0.01
CA ALA A 39 -11.24 -6.87 1.22
C ALA A 39 -10.66 -8.08 1.96
N ASP A 40 -10.16 -9.09 1.21
CA ASP A 40 -9.47 -10.23 1.81
C ASP A 40 -8.17 -9.82 2.49
N ILE A 41 -7.39 -8.94 1.85
CA ILE A 41 -6.13 -8.40 2.38
C ILE A 41 -6.38 -7.61 3.68
N GLU A 42 -7.41 -6.76 3.70
CA GLU A 42 -7.78 -6.00 4.91
C GLU A 42 -8.26 -6.89 6.06
N ALA A 43 -8.79 -8.08 5.75
CA ALA A 43 -9.19 -9.06 6.75
C ALA A 43 -8.04 -9.99 7.19
N ASP A 44 -6.96 -10.09 6.41
CA ASP A 44 -5.92 -11.10 6.55
C ASP A 44 -5.14 -10.99 7.88
N PRO A 45 -5.10 -12.07 8.70
CA PRO A 45 -4.40 -12.06 9.98
C PRO A 45 -2.90 -11.80 9.88
N HIS A 46 -2.26 -12.25 8.81
CA HIS A 46 -0.83 -12.05 8.58
C HIS A 46 -0.53 -10.59 8.23
N TRP A 47 -1.34 -9.96 7.37
CA TRP A 47 -1.23 -8.53 7.06
C TRP A 47 -1.42 -7.66 8.30
N LYS A 48 -2.41 -7.99 9.14
CA LYS A 48 -2.67 -7.29 10.41
C LYS A 48 -1.52 -7.47 11.40
N TYR A 49 -1.03 -8.70 11.56
CA TYR A 49 0.07 -9.02 12.46
C TYR A 49 1.35 -8.26 12.09
N LEU A 50 1.67 -8.21 10.80
CA LEU A 50 2.82 -7.48 10.29
C LEU A 50 2.58 -5.97 10.17
N GLY A 51 1.34 -5.49 10.34
CA GLY A 51 1.00 -4.08 10.20
C GLY A 51 1.30 -3.53 8.80
N LEU A 52 1.13 -4.33 7.75
CA LEU A 52 1.54 -3.99 6.37
C LEU A 52 0.78 -2.81 5.78
N THR A 53 -0.37 -2.48 6.35
CA THR A 53 -1.14 -1.29 6.06
C THR A 53 -1.47 -0.58 7.36
N ARG A 54 -1.49 0.76 7.35
CA ARG A 54 -1.86 1.60 8.49
C ARG A 54 -2.67 2.82 8.05
N ASP A 55 -3.45 3.36 8.97
CA ASP A 55 -4.05 4.68 8.79
C ASP A 55 -3.02 5.76 9.13
N VAL A 56 -2.91 6.77 8.27
CA VAL A 56 -1.99 7.91 8.42
C VAL A 56 -2.81 9.19 8.42
N GLY A 57 -2.74 9.95 9.51
CA GLY A 57 -3.60 11.11 9.79
C GLY A 57 -4.43 10.91 11.07
N GLN A 58 -5.42 11.78 11.31
CA GLN A 58 -6.34 11.67 12.45
C GLN A 58 -7.80 11.77 12.00
N GLY A 59 -8.65 10.88 12.51
CA GLY A 59 -10.10 10.91 12.31
C GLY A 59 -10.51 10.85 10.83
N ALA A 60 -11.36 11.78 10.41
CA ALA A 60 -11.91 11.83 9.05
C ALA A 60 -10.89 12.13 7.94
N HIS A 61 -9.66 12.54 8.30
CA HIS A 61 -8.57 12.80 7.37
C HIS A 61 -7.52 11.66 7.33
N ALA A 62 -7.82 10.54 7.97
CA ALA A 62 -6.96 9.37 7.90
C ALA A 62 -7.00 8.74 6.51
N VAL A 63 -5.82 8.49 5.95
CA VAL A 63 -5.66 7.76 4.68
C VAL A 63 -5.10 6.38 5.00
N ARG A 64 -5.75 5.34 4.46
CA ARG A 64 -5.25 3.97 4.52
C ARG A 64 -4.07 3.82 3.56
N MET A 65 -2.88 3.53 4.09
CA MET A 65 -1.64 3.46 3.31
C MET A 65 -0.89 2.17 3.61
N HIS A 66 -0.04 1.73 2.68
CA HIS A 66 0.96 0.70 2.96
C HIS A 66 2.00 1.25 3.93
N THR A 67 2.41 0.44 4.90
CA THR A 67 3.47 0.80 5.83
C THR A 67 4.83 0.83 5.14
N VAL A 68 5.85 1.36 5.81
CA VAL A 68 7.23 1.34 5.29
C VAL A 68 7.80 -0.07 5.45
N ILE A 69 8.24 -0.66 4.34
CA ILE A 69 8.89 -1.98 4.30
C ILE A 69 10.26 -1.90 3.61
N PRO A 70 11.24 -2.75 3.99
CA PRO A 70 11.18 -3.77 5.05
C PRO A 70 11.22 -3.15 6.47
N HIS A 71 10.76 -3.91 7.46
CA HIS A 71 10.87 -3.51 8.87
C HIS A 71 12.32 -3.64 9.36
N LEU A 72 12.98 -2.50 9.55
CA LEU A 72 14.34 -2.45 10.09
C LEU A 72 14.29 -2.43 11.62
N SER A 73 15.06 -3.30 12.27
CA SER A 73 15.06 -3.42 13.73
C SER A 73 15.75 -2.26 14.45
N ALA A 74 16.81 -1.70 13.85
CA ALA A 74 17.58 -0.60 14.45
C ALA A 74 17.09 0.79 14.03
N THR A 75 16.55 0.91 12.82
CA THR A 75 16.10 2.18 12.23
C THR A 75 14.75 2.02 11.53
N PRO A 76 13.67 1.75 12.27
CA PRO A 76 12.35 1.58 11.67
C PRO A 76 11.97 2.80 10.82
N GLY A 77 11.46 2.55 9.61
CA GLY A 77 10.92 3.62 8.76
C GLY A 77 9.55 4.08 9.27
N GLU A 78 9.25 5.36 9.10
CA GLU A 78 7.99 5.96 9.55
C GLU A 78 7.34 6.80 8.45
N ILE A 79 6.00 6.78 8.40
CA ILE A 79 5.21 7.68 7.58
C ILE A 79 4.84 8.89 8.44
N ARG A 80 5.40 10.05 8.11
CA ARG A 80 5.23 11.28 8.90
C ARG A 80 3.92 12.03 8.56
N TRP A 81 3.49 11.98 7.31
CA TRP A 81 2.24 12.62 6.85
C TRP A 81 1.67 11.85 5.65
N PRO A 82 0.34 11.87 5.43
CA PRO A 82 -0.31 11.17 4.31
C PRO A 82 -0.12 11.89 2.96
N GLY A 83 0.35 13.12 3.00
CA GLY A 83 0.37 14.09 1.91
C GLY A 83 -0.02 15.46 2.45
N GLY A 84 0.41 16.52 1.77
CA GLY A 84 0.02 17.89 2.12
C GLY A 84 -0.91 18.50 1.08
N GLU A 85 -1.48 19.66 1.39
CA GLU A 85 -2.21 20.46 0.43
C GLU A 85 -1.29 20.99 -0.69
N LEU A 86 -1.86 21.31 -1.84
CA LEU A 86 -1.10 21.92 -2.94
C LEU A 86 -0.45 23.22 -2.46
N GLY A 87 0.88 23.31 -2.59
CA GLY A 87 1.65 24.48 -2.19
C GLY A 87 1.89 24.63 -0.68
N GLN A 88 1.54 23.64 0.14
CA GLN A 88 1.69 23.69 1.61
C GLN A 88 3.10 24.08 2.06
N HIS A 89 4.13 23.66 1.33
CA HIS A 89 5.54 23.91 1.67
C HIS A 89 6.20 25.03 0.83
N ASN A 90 5.44 25.79 0.03
CA ASN A 90 6.01 26.81 -0.86
C ASN A 90 6.82 27.86 -0.09
N GLU A 91 6.29 28.39 1.01
CA GLU A 91 6.99 29.42 1.79
C GLU A 91 8.20 28.85 2.53
N GLU A 92 8.07 27.64 3.11
CA GLU A 92 9.16 26.93 3.77
C GLU A 92 10.35 26.72 2.82
N ILE A 93 10.07 26.22 1.60
CA ILE A 93 11.14 25.93 0.64
C ILE A 93 11.67 27.21 -0.01
N TYR A 94 10.81 28.08 -0.55
CA TYR A 94 11.28 29.24 -1.29
C TYR A 94 11.94 30.28 -0.39
N CYS A 95 11.34 30.62 0.75
CA CYS A 95 11.89 31.63 1.64
C CYS A 95 12.86 31.04 2.67
N GLY A 96 12.60 29.83 3.17
CA GLY A 96 13.41 29.19 4.20
C GLY A 96 14.66 28.51 3.65
N GLU A 97 14.54 27.61 2.69
CA GLU A 97 15.70 26.87 2.16
C GLU A 97 16.42 27.64 1.04
N LEU A 98 15.65 28.23 0.12
CA LEU A 98 16.19 28.92 -1.05
C LEU A 98 16.43 30.42 -0.84
N GLN A 99 16.09 30.94 0.35
CA GLN A 99 16.35 32.34 0.76
C GLN A 99 15.76 33.39 -0.21
N MET A 100 14.67 33.05 -0.89
CA MET A 100 13.95 33.96 -1.77
C MET A 100 13.16 34.99 -0.96
N SER A 101 13.11 36.24 -1.45
CA SER A 101 12.35 37.30 -0.78
C SER A 101 10.84 37.00 -0.78
N ARG A 102 10.13 37.45 0.26
CA ARG A 102 8.66 37.38 0.29
C ARG A 102 8.02 38.10 -0.90
N SER A 103 8.61 39.21 -1.35
CA SER A 103 8.15 39.93 -2.54
C SER A 103 8.25 39.12 -3.83
N ASP A 104 9.29 38.30 -3.98
CA ASP A 104 9.40 37.42 -5.14
C ASP A 104 8.38 36.27 -5.06
N LEU A 105 8.12 35.73 -3.87
CA LEU A 105 7.10 34.71 -3.65
C LEU A 105 5.70 35.20 -4.01
N ASP A 106 5.36 36.41 -3.57
CA ASP A 106 4.06 37.03 -3.87
C ASP A 106 3.93 37.34 -5.37
N ARG A 107 5.03 37.70 -6.06
CA ARG A 107 5.04 37.84 -7.51
C ARG A 107 4.71 36.51 -8.21
N LEU A 108 5.30 35.40 -7.75
CA LEU A 108 5.02 34.08 -8.33
C LEU A 108 3.55 33.69 -8.16
N ARG A 109 2.99 33.89 -6.96
CA ARG A 109 1.55 33.68 -6.67
C ARG A 109 0.67 34.55 -7.57
N ALA A 110 0.97 35.84 -7.68
CA ALA A 110 0.20 36.77 -8.51
C ALA A 110 0.26 36.42 -10.00
N SER A 111 1.36 35.82 -10.47
CA SER A 111 1.50 35.33 -11.84
C SER A 111 0.89 33.95 -12.11
N GLY A 112 0.34 33.27 -11.09
CA GLY A 112 -0.22 31.92 -11.22
C GLY A 112 0.82 30.83 -11.51
N VAL A 113 2.10 31.09 -11.18
CA VAL A 113 3.18 30.10 -11.30
C VAL A 113 3.12 29.09 -10.16
N ILE A 114 2.67 29.53 -8.98
CA ILE A 114 2.46 28.73 -7.77
C ILE A 114 1.15 29.10 -7.09
#